data_AF-A0AAJ0QT37-F1
#
_entry.id   AF-A0AAJ0QT37-F1
#
_cell.length_a   1.000
_cell.length_b   1.000
_cell.length_c   1.000
_cell.angle_alpha   90.00
_cell.angle_beta   90.00
_cell.angle_gamma   90.00
#
_symmetry.space_group_name_H-M   'P 1'
#
loop_
_entity.id
_entity.type
_entity.pdbx_description
1 polymer ?
#
loop_
_entity_poly.entity_id
_entity_poly.type
_entity_poly.pdbx_seq_one_letter_code
_entity_poly.pdbx_strand_id
1 'polypeptide(L)'
;MSNAYIVGQRVADSRDASKIGTVVETRGGMWNDSAVLVHWDYLGYGNWEMPAHIRSAETTKAADQLAIGDVVLYCGGMRLVIDQPISVREGCFHEQVYSTRARIANWDELVAEAESDTSRKVGNSVAAFVVNQARAEMHHNRETEPRWTVQGNHRATYTVEA
;
A
#
# COMPACT_ATOMS: atom_id res chain seq x y z
N MET A 1 12.88 0.91 -10.25
CA MET A 1 11.58 0.25 -9.99
C MET A 1 11.64 -1.13 -10.62
N SER A 2 11.42 -2.18 -9.84
CA SER A 2 11.25 -3.54 -10.36
C SER A 2 9.86 -3.64 -10.96
N ASN A 3 9.76 -4.09 -12.21
CA ASN A 3 8.48 -4.33 -12.90
C ASN A 3 8.16 -5.83 -12.90
N ALA A 4 8.32 -6.47 -11.74
CA ALA A 4 7.97 -7.87 -11.57
C ALA A 4 6.54 -7.98 -11.02
N TYR A 5 5.71 -8.76 -11.69
CA TYR A 5 4.32 -9.03 -11.33
C TYR A 5 4.14 -10.45 -10.81
N ILE A 6 3.11 -10.66 -10.00
CA ILE A 6 2.80 -11.98 -9.42
C ILE A 6 1.55 -12.54 -10.10
N VAL A 7 1.56 -13.82 -10.46
CA VAL A 7 0.35 -14.51 -10.98
C VAL A 7 -0.78 -14.42 -9.95
N GLY A 8 -1.96 -14.00 -10.40
CA GLY A 8 -3.12 -13.71 -9.56
C GLY A 8 -3.24 -12.26 -9.08
N GLN A 9 -2.19 -11.44 -9.24
CA GLN A 9 -2.23 -10.02 -8.88
C GLN A 9 -3.25 -9.24 -9.71
N ARG A 10 -3.97 -8.31 -9.08
CA ARG A 10 -4.84 -7.37 -9.81
C ARG A 10 -4.02 -6.19 -10.31
N VAL A 11 -4.24 -5.86 -11.58
CA VAL A 11 -3.54 -4.78 -12.28
C VAL A 11 -4.54 -3.90 -13.01
N ALA A 12 -4.18 -2.63 -13.17
CA ALA A 12 -4.92 -1.66 -13.95
C ALA A 12 -4.10 -1.21 -15.16
N ASP A 13 -4.78 -0.76 -16.22
CA ASP A 13 -4.13 -0.06 -17.32
C ASP A 13 -3.49 1.22 -16.78
N SER A 14 -2.23 1.48 -17.15
CA SER A 14 -1.47 2.62 -16.66
C SER A 14 -2.03 3.96 -17.13
N ARG A 15 -2.81 3.96 -18.21
CA ARG A 15 -3.48 5.14 -18.80
C ARG A 15 -4.92 5.27 -18.34
N ASP A 16 -5.54 4.19 -17.86
CA ASP A 16 -6.94 4.16 -17.42
C ASP A 16 -7.14 3.23 -16.22
N ALA A 17 -7.20 3.83 -15.04
CA ALA A 17 -7.36 3.13 -13.77
C ALA A 17 -8.63 2.26 -13.68
N SER A 18 -9.65 2.56 -14.49
CA SER A 18 -10.93 1.84 -14.43
C SER A 18 -10.88 0.47 -15.09
N LYS A 19 -9.89 0.23 -15.95
CA LYS A 19 -9.68 -1.02 -16.65
C LYS A 19 -8.82 -1.93 -15.79
N ILE A 20 -9.46 -2.84 -15.07
CA ILE A 20 -8.79 -3.80 -14.19
C ILE A 20 -8.71 -5.18 -14.87
N GLY A 21 -7.64 -5.90 -14.57
CA GLY A 21 -7.46 -7.29 -14.95
C GLY A 21 -6.65 -8.06 -13.91
N THR A 22 -6.47 -9.35 -14.16
CA THR A 22 -5.69 -10.26 -13.31
C THR A 22 -4.49 -10.78 -14.09
N VAL A 23 -3.32 -10.77 -13.47
CA VAL A 23 -2.10 -11.36 -14.05
C VAL A 23 -2.25 -12.88 -14.10
N VAL A 24 -2.09 -13.47 -15.29
CA VAL A 24 -2.23 -14.91 -15.54
C VAL A 24 -0.87 -15.58 -15.70
N GLU A 25 0.05 -14.92 -16.40
CA GLU A 25 1.39 -15.44 -16.70
C GLU A 25 2.37 -14.27 -16.78
N THR A 26 3.60 -14.47 -16.31
CA THR A 26 4.70 -13.52 -16.49
C THR A 26 5.83 -14.15 -17.28
N ARG A 27 6.53 -13.34 -18.07
CA ARG A 27 7.72 -13.73 -18.82
C ARG A 27 8.82 -12.73 -18.60
N GLY A 28 9.98 -13.18 -18.12
CA GLY A 28 11.14 -12.32 -17.92
C GLY A 28 12.17 -12.93 -17.00
N GLY A 29 13.00 -12.07 -16.43
CA GLY A 29 13.98 -12.45 -15.42
C GLY A 29 13.45 -12.20 -14.00
N MET A 30 14.17 -12.71 -13.00
CA MET A 30 13.78 -12.68 -11.59
C MET A 30 13.41 -11.29 -11.04
N TRP A 31 13.89 -10.22 -11.66
CA TRP A 31 13.70 -8.84 -11.20
C TRP A 31 12.89 -7.96 -12.16
N ASN A 32 12.65 -8.42 -13.38
CA ASN A 32 11.98 -7.64 -14.42
C ASN A 32 11.25 -8.56 -15.40
N ASP A 33 9.94 -8.37 -15.50
CA ASP A 33 9.16 -8.96 -16.58
C ASP A 33 9.43 -8.22 -17.89
N SER A 34 9.48 -8.96 -18.99
CA SER A 34 9.51 -8.46 -20.36
C SER A 34 8.11 -8.39 -20.97
N ALA A 35 7.20 -9.25 -20.50
CA ALA A 35 5.81 -9.30 -20.91
C ALA A 35 4.96 -9.94 -19.80
N VAL A 36 3.73 -9.46 -19.65
CA VAL A 36 2.78 -9.94 -18.64
C VAL A 36 1.45 -10.24 -19.33
N LEU A 37 0.96 -11.47 -19.22
CA LEU A 37 -0.36 -11.84 -19.71
C LEU A 37 -1.39 -11.42 -18.66
N VAL A 38 -2.27 -10.50 -19.04
CA VAL A 38 -3.34 -9.99 -18.18
C VAL A 38 -4.69 -10.41 -18.75
N HIS A 39 -5.51 -11.06 -17.94
CA HIS A 39 -6.93 -11.26 -18.23
C HIS A 39 -7.70 -10.01 -17.83
N TRP A 40 -8.10 -9.21 -18.81
CA TRP A 40 -8.82 -7.96 -18.59
C TRP A 40 -10.31 -8.21 -18.37
N ASP A 41 -10.86 -7.75 -17.24
CA ASP A 41 -12.26 -8.00 -16.87
C ASP A 41 -13.25 -7.43 -17.88
N TYR A 42 -12.93 -6.27 -18.45
CA TYR A 42 -13.79 -5.58 -19.41
C TYR A 42 -13.74 -6.16 -20.83
N LEU A 43 -12.67 -6.91 -21.17
CA LEU A 43 -12.52 -7.57 -22.46
C LEU A 43 -13.03 -9.01 -22.44
N GLY A 44 -12.97 -9.68 -21.28
CA GLY A 44 -13.30 -11.10 -21.13
C GLY A 44 -12.27 -12.06 -21.74
N TYR A 45 -11.07 -11.57 -22.06
CA TYR A 45 -9.95 -12.38 -22.56
C TYR A 45 -8.59 -11.84 -22.11
N GLY A 46 -7.55 -12.67 -22.27
CA GLY A 46 -6.16 -12.34 -21.93
C GLY A 46 -5.42 -11.62 -23.06
N ASN A 47 -4.63 -10.60 -22.72
CA ASN A 47 -3.72 -9.93 -23.65
C ASN A 47 -2.30 -9.83 -23.07
N TRP A 48 -1.29 -9.93 -23.94
CA TRP A 48 0.11 -9.73 -23.55
C TRP A 48 0.39 -8.23 -23.47
N GLU A 49 0.68 -7.76 -22.27
CA GLU A 49 0.97 -6.38 -21.97
C GLU A 49 2.46 -6.16 -21.72
N MET A 50 2.93 -4.98 -22.12
CA MET A 50 4.22 -4.49 -21.66
C MET A 50 4.09 -4.07 -20.19
N PRO A 51 5.02 -4.45 -19.30
CA PRO A 51 4.98 -4.10 -17.88
C PRO A 51 4.80 -2.59 -17.60
N ALA A 52 5.24 -1.72 -18.51
CA ALA A 52 5.09 -0.26 -18.41
C ALA A 52 3.65 0.24 -18.72
N HIS A 53 2.81 -0.59 -19.34
CA HIS A 53 1.41 -0.29 -19.66
C HIS A 53 0.45 -0.75 -18.57
N ILE A 54 0.96 -1.44 -17.56
CA ILE A 54 0.18 -1.95 -16.44
C ILE A 54 0.75 -1.38 -15.15
N ARG A 55 -0.09 -1.27 -14.14
CA ARG A 55 0.27 -0.92 -12.78
C ARG A 55 -0.56 -1.75 -11.82
N SER A 56 -0.16 -1.85 -10.55
CA SER A 56 -1.02 -2.47 -9.54
C SER A 56 -2.38 -1.80 -9.51
N ALA A 57 -3.43 -2.60 -9.45
CA ALA A 57 -4.78 -2.07 -9.27
C ALA A 57 -4.94 -1.55 -7.84
N GLU A 58 -5.72 -0.50 -7.71
CA GLU A 58 -6.04 0.14 -6.44
C GLU A 58 -7.56 0.12 -6.26
N THR A 59 -8.01 -0.14 -5.04
CA THR A 59 -9.42 -0.07 -4.67
C THR A 59 -9.60 0.81 -3.44
N THR A 60 -10.79 1.35 -3.25
CA THR A 60 -11.11 2.14 -2.07
C THR A 60 -11.91 1.27 -1.09
N LYS A 61 -11.42 1.16 0.14
CA LYS A 61 -12.15 0.51 1.24
C LYS A 61 -12.44 1.52 2.35
N ALA A 62 -13.63 1.43 2.94
CA ALA A 62 -13.91 2.11 4.20
C ALA A 62 -13.18 1.43 5.37
N ALA A 63 -12.98 2.15 6.49
CA ALA A 63 -12.23 1.64 7.64
C ALA A 63 -12.80 0.34 8.23
N ASP A 64 -14.12 0.16 8.15
CA ASP A 64 -14.86 -1.02 8.58
C ASP A 64 -14.79 -2.20 7.61
N GLN A 65 -14.26 -1.98 6.41
CA GLN A 65 -14.07 -2.99 5.36
C GLN A 65 -12.62 -3.44 5.21
N LEU A 66 -11.69 -2.78 5.90
CA LEU A 66 -10.30 -3.20 5.94
C LEU A 66 -10.18 -4.59 6.59
N ALA A 67 -9.21 -5.38 6.13
CA ALA A 67 -8.98 -6.72 6.63
C ALA A 67 -7.48 -7.03 6.72
N ILE A 68 -7.14 -8.07 7.50
CA ILE A 68 -5.80 -8.65 7.49
C ILE A 68 -5.46 -9.09 6.06
N GLY A 69 -4.27 -8.73 5.60
CA GLY A 69 -3.78 -8.95 4.24
C GLY A 69 -3.87 -7.71 3.35
N ASP A 70 -4.69 -6.71 3.71
CA ASP A 70 -4.79 -5.48 2.93
C ASP A 70 -3.47 -4.68 2.98
N VAL A 71 -3.07 -4.14 1.83
CA VAL A 71 -1.95 -3.19 1.73
C VAL A 71 -2.52 -1.81 1.47
N VAL A 72 -2.58 -0.99 2.51
CA VAL A 72 -3.07 0.39 2.44
C VAL A 72 -1.99 1.30 1.86
N LEU A 73 -2.33 2.03 0.81
CA LEU A 73 -1.52 3.10 0.23
C LEU A 73 -1.87 4.41 0.95
N TYR A 74 -0.97 4.87 1.81
CA TYR A 74 -1.19 6.03 2.66
C TYR A 74 -0.35 7.23 2.20
N CYS A 75 -0.73 8.42 2.67
CA CYS A 75 -0.10 9.69 2.31
C CYS A 75 1.43 9.63 2.39
N GLY A 76 2.10 10.26 1.41
CA GLY A 76 3.57 10.32 1.37
C GLY A 76 4.24 9.03 0.92
N GLY A 77 3.56 8.20 0.12
CA GLY A 77 4.13 6.99 -0.47
C GLY A 77 4.27 5.81 0.48
N MET A 78 3.65 5.86 1.67
CA MET A 78 3.70 4.75 2.62
C MET A 78 2.86 3.56 2.16
N ARG A 79 3.43 2.37 2.27
CA ARG A 79 2.74 1.09 2.04
C ARG A 79 2.55 0.38 3.37
N LEU A 80 1.32 0.30 3.86
CA LEU A 80 0.96 -0.21 5.18
C LEU A 80 0.27 -1.57 5.05
N VAL A 81 0.94 -2.63 5.49
CA VAL A 81 0.39 -3.99 5.48
C VAL A 81 -0.38 -4.23 6.77
N ILE A 82 -1.68 -4.53 6.66
CA ILE A 82 -2.50 -4.94 7.79
C ILE A 82 -2.20 -6.42 8.07
N ASP A 83 -1.32 -6.68 9.03
CA ASP A 83 -0.95 -8.02 9.48
C ASP A 83 -1.49 -8.35 10.89
N GLN A 84 -2.21 -7.40 11.51
CA GLN A 84 -2.81 -7.54 12.84
C GLN A 84 -4.32 -7.32 12.83
N PRO A 85 -5.07 -7.96 13.75
CA PRO A 85 -6.51 -7.77 13.89
C PRO A 85 -6.90 -6.30 14.07
N ILE A 86 -8.01 -5.91 13.46
CA ILE A 86 -8.56 -4.56 13.59
C ILE A 86 -9.36 -4.49 14.88
N SER A 87 -8.94 -3.59 15.76
CA SER A 87 -9.66 -3.29 17.00
C SER A 87 -10.81 -2.33 16.72
N VAL A 88 -11.96 -2.58 17.33
CA VAL A 88 -13.14 -1.71 17.26
C VAL A 88 -13.38 -1.13 18.66
N ARG A 89 -13.47 0.19 18.74
CA ARG A 89 -13.85 0.89 19.97
C ARG A 89 -14.96 1.90 19.69
N GLU A 90 -15.73 2.22 20.72
CA GLU A 90 -16.65 3.35 20.65
C GLU A 90 -15.86 4.67 20.70
N GLY A 91 -16.08 5.52 19.72
CA GLY A 91 -15.50 6.85 19.61
C GLY A 91 -16.45 7.94 20.09
N CYS A 92 -16.07 9.19 19.84
CA CYS A 92 -16.95 10.33 20.10
C CYS A 92 -18.25 10.20 19.28
N PHE A 93 -19.36 10.71 19.84
CA PHE A 93 -20.68 10.71 19.19
C PHE A 93 -21.25 9.31 18.89
N HIS A 94 -20.88 8.29 19.68
CA HIS A 94 -21.36 6.91 19.53
C HIS A 94 -20.99 6.26 18.18
N GLU A 95 -19.98 6.79 17.49
CA GLU A 95 -19.47 6.20 16.25
C GLU A 95 -18.40 5.16 16.54
N GLN A 96 -18.41 4.04 15.81
CA GLN A 96 -17.35 3.05 15.90
C GLN A 96 -16.07 3.55 15.23
N VAL A 97 -14.95 3.38 15.94
CA VAL A 97 -13.60 3.66 15.44
C VAL A 97 -12.86 2.34 15.29
N TYR A 98 -12.42 2.10 14.07
CA TYR A 98 -11.64 0.95 13.65
C TYR A 98 -10.17 1.36 13.66
N SER A 99 -9.31 0.57 14.31
CA SER A 99 -7.87 0.86 14.33
C SER A 99 -7.01 -0.40 14.35
N THR A 100 -5.88 -0.35 13.68
CA THR A 100 -4.84 -1.39 13.72
C THR A 100 -3.45 -0.78 13.58
N ARG A 101 -2.43 -1.50 14.06
CA ARG A 101 -1.01 -1.14 13.91
C ARG A 101 -0.46 -1.87 12.70
N ALA A 102 -0.56 -1.25 11.53
CA ALA A 102 -0.10 -1.82 10.27
C ALA A 102 1.44 -1.71 10.14
N ARG A 103 2.07 -2.72 9.57
CA ARG A 103 3.51 -2.74 9.32
C ARG A 103 3.86 -1.89 8.10
N ILE A 104 4.90 -1.07 8.21
CA ILE A 104 5.41 -0.26 7.10
C ILE A 104 6.26 -1.17 6.21
N ALA A 105 5.78 -1.49 5.02
CA ALA A 105 6.45 -2.42 4.11
C ALA A 105 7.65 -1.81 3.38
N ASN A 106 7.57 -0.53 3.00
CA ASN A 106 8.63 0.19 2.31
C ASN A 106 9.47 1.05 3.26
N TRP A 107 9.81 0.51 4.44
CA TRP A 107 10.53 1.24 5.48
C TRP A 107 11.86 1.83 5.01
N ASP A 108 12.69 1.04 4.33
CA ASP A 108 14.01 1.48 3.89
C ASP A 108 13.93 2.63 2.87
N GLU A 109 12.93 2.61 2.00
CA GLU A 109 12.66 3.69 1.05
C GLU A 109 12.25 4.98 1.77
N LEU A 110 11.38 4.88 2.78
CA LEU A 110 10.96 6.02 3.60
C LEU A 110 12.11 6.60 4.42
N VAL A 111 13.01 5.75 4.93
CA VAL A 111 14.22 6.21 5.63
C VAL A 111 15.12 6.99 4.67
N ALA A 112 15.35 6.48 3.47
CA ALA A 112 16.16 7.16 2.46
C ALA A 112 15.54 8.51 2.04
N GLU A 113 14.21 8.57 1.89
CA GLU A 113 13.49 9.81 1.61
C GLU A 113 13.63 10.82 2.76
N ALA A 114 13.43 10.38 4.01
CA ALA A 114 13.58 11.21 5.20
C ALA A 114 15.00 11.81 5.32
N GLU A 115 16.03 11.02 5.05
CA GLU A 115 17.43 11.47 5.06
C GLU A 115 17.71 12.49 3.96
N SER A 116 17.21 12.22 2.75
CA SER A 116 17.28 13.17 1.63
C SER A 116 16.59 14.49 1.96
N ASP A 117 15.37 14.46 2.50
CA ASP A 117 14.61 15.66 2.87
C ASP A 117 15.29 16.48 3.96
N THR A 118 15.85 15.78 4.95
CA THR A 118 16.65 16.41 6.02
C THR A 118 17.87 17.11 5.43
N SER A 119 18.60 16.46 4.52
CA SER A 119 19.77 17.05 3.84
C SER A 119 19.40 18.31 3.03
N ARG A 120 18.19 18.33 2.47
CA ARG A 120 17.62 19.46 1.72
C ARG A 120 16.95 20.51 2.59
N LYS A 121 16.94 20.33 3.91
CA LYS A 121 16.30 21.22 4.91
C LYS A 121 14.80 21.42 4.66
N VAL A 122 14.09 20.36 4.27
CA VAL A 122 12.64 20.38 4.14
C VAL A 122 12.02 20.46 5.54
N GLY A 123 11.33 21.57 5.84
CA GLY A 123 10.84 21.86 7.20
C GLY A 123 9.67 21.00 7.70
N ASN A 124 8.99 20.25 6.81
CA ASN A 124 7.80 19.45 7.13
C ASN A 124 7.75 18.14 6.30
N SER A 125 8.85 17.38 6.31
CA SER A 125 8.88 16.10 5.61
C SER A 125 7.98 15.07 6.33
N VAL A 126 6.98 14.55 5.59
CA VAL A 126 6.11 13.47 6.08
C VAL A 126 6.93 12.22 6.35
N ALA A 127 7.85 11.87 5.46
CA ALA A 127 8.75 10.73 5.64
C ALA A 127 9.58 10.88 6.92
N ALA A 128 10.18 12.04 7.17
CA ALA A 128 10.95 12.29 8.39
C ALA A 128 10.09 12.20 9.66
N PHE A 129 8.87 12.74 9.64
CA PHE A 129 7.94 12.64 10.76
C PHE A 129 7.59 11.19 11.10
N VAL A 130 7.20 10.41 10.09
CA VAL A 130 6.83 8.99 10.23
C VAL A 130 8.02 8.19 10.75
N VAL A 131 9.19 8.33 10.13
CA VAL A 131 10.40 7.59 10.51
C VAL A 131 10.80 7.88 11.95
N ASN A 132 10.76 9.14 12.37
CA ASN A 132 11.09 9.52 13.74
C ASN A 132 10.10 8.94 14.75
N GLN A 133 8.79 8.97 14.44
CA GLN A 133 7.78 8.42 15.33
C GLN A 133 7.89 6.89 15.44
N ALA A 134 8.05 6.18 14.32
CA ALA A 134 8.22 4.73 14.32
C ALA A 134 9.49 4.30 15.08
N ARG A 135 10.62 5.01 14.87
CA ARG A 135 11.86 4.78 15.63
C ARG A 135 11.68 5.01 17.13
N ALA A 136 10.93 6.04 17.53
CA ALA A 136 10.66 6.31 18.94
C ALA A 136 9.86 5.16 19.59
N GLU A 137 8.81 4.66 18.93
CA GLU A 137 8.03 3.52 19.45
C GLU A 137 8.87 2.24 19.56
N MET A 138 9.74 1.99 18.58
CA MET A 138 10.70 0.87 18.63
C MET A 138 11.72 1.02 19.76
N HIS A 139 12.27 2.22 19.95
CA HIS A 139 13.22 2.51 21.04
C HIS A 139 12.59 2.35 22.43
N HIS A 140 11.29 2.60 22.55
CA HIS A 140 10.52 2.36 23.78
C HIS A 140 10.09 0.90 23.97
N ASN A 141 10.56 -0.04 23.13
CA ASN A 141 10.20 -1.47 23.13
C ASN A 141 8.68 -1.72 23.04
N ARG A 142 7.93 -0.78 22.44
CA ARG A 142 6.49 -0.94 22.23
C ARG A 142 6.19 -1.70 20.95
N GLU A 143 7.14 -1.67 20.00
CA GLU A 143 7.06 -2.34 18.70
C GLU A 143 8.42 -2.96 18.36
N THR A 144 8.42 -4.14 17.75
CA THR A 144 9.64 -4.80 17.25
C THR A 144 9.93 -4.45 15.78
N GLU A 145 8.96 -3.84 15.09
CA GLU A 145 8.99 -3.53 13.67
C GLU A 145 8.44 -2.11 13.44
N PRO A 146 8.82 -1.43 12.34
CA PRO A 146 8.28 -0.12 12.01
C PRO A 146 6.78 -0.23 11.68
N ARG A 147 5.95 0.41 12.51
CA ARG A 147 4.49 0.34 12.42
C ARG A 147 3.83 1.71 12.45
N TRP A 148 2.74 1.83 11.71
CA TRP A 148 1.89 3.01 11.66
C TRP A 148 0.45 2.68 12.04
N THR A 149 -0.24 3.61 12.67
CA THR A 149 -1.65 3.42 13.02
C THR A 149 -2.52 3.73 11.82
N VAL A 150 -3.27 2.75 11.34
CA VAL A 150 -4.42 2.96 10.45
C VAL A 150 -5.65 3.08 11.35
N GLN A 151 -6.35 4.22 11.31
CA GLN A 151 -7.52 4.47 12.14
C GLN A 151 -8.56 5.34 11.45
N GLY A 152 -9.83 4.97 11.53
CA GLY A 152 -10.96 5.73 11.00
C GLY A 152 -12.31 5.21 11.48
N ASN A 153 -13.38 5.97 11.22
CA ASN A 153 -14.76 5.48 11.32
C ASN A 153 -15.22 4.91 9.97
N HIS A 154 -16.46 4.42 9.88
CA HIS A 154 -17.05 3.87 8.64
C HIS A 154 -17.07 4.84 7.44
N ARG A 155 -16.77 6.13 7.64
CA ARG A 155 -16.69 7.15 6.57
C ARG A 155 -15.26 7.41 6.10
N ALA A 156 -14.27 7.06 6.92
CA ALA A 156 -12.87 7.16 6.53
C ALA A 156 -12.58 6.10 5.47
N THR A 157 -12.03 6.54 4.34
CA THR A 157 -11.71 5.68 3.20
C THR A 157 -10.22 5.61 2.97
N TYR A 158 -9.76 4.46 2.51
CA TYR A 158 -8.36 4.15 2.26
C TYR A 158 -8.21 3.57 0.87
N THR A 159 -7.17 3.98 0.17
CA THR A 159 -6.71 3.30 -1.03
C THR A 159 -5.96 2.04 -0.63
N VAL A 160 -6.30 0.92 -1.23
CA VAL A 160 -5.76 -0.42 -0.94
C VAL A 160 -5.30 -1.05 -2.25
N GLU A 161 -4.17 -1.75 -2.23
CA GLU A 161 -3.76 -2.57 -3.38
C GLU A 161 -4.77 -3.73 -3.58
N ALA A 162 -5.25 -3.88 -4.81
CA ALA A 162 -6.28 -4.86 -5.16
C ALA A 162 -5.73 -6.26 -5.47
#